data_AF-A0A843WI76-F1
#
_entry.id   AF-A0A843WI76-F1
#
_cell.length_a   1.000
_cell.length_b   1.000
_cell.length_c   1.000
_cell.angle_alpha   90.00
_cell.angle_beta   90.00
_cell.angle_gamma   90.00
#
_symmetry.space_group_name_H-M   'P 1'
#
loop_
_entity.id
_entity.type
_entity.pdbx_description
1 polymer ?
#
loop_
_entity_poly.entity_id
_entity_poly.type
_entity_poly.pdbx_seq_one_letter_code
_entity_poly.pdbx_strand_id
1 'polypeptide(L)'
;MITLYSIQNALLQFSRLVKAKQQVVSGIMHHLTVEVIEGGKKKVYEAKVWVQAWLNSKKLHEFSPIGDSSSVTPADLGVKRDAHEAEWLEIPTHDPVVQDAANHAVKSIQQRSNTLFPYELLEILHAKAKVLEDLAKIHLLLKLKRGSKEEKFKVEVHKNFEGTFHLNQMEQDHSDSGN
;
A
#
# COMPACT_ATOMS: atom_id res chain seq x y z
N MET A 1 19.64 12.02 36.61
CA MET A 1 19.11 12.39 35.28
C MET A 1 17.96 11.42 34.98
N ILE A 2 16.73 11.92 34.93
CA ILE A 2 15.55 11.12 34.56
C ILE A 2 15.09 11.64 33.20
N THR A 3 15.14 10.79 32.18
CA THR A 3 14.70 11.09 30.82
C THR A 3 13.17 11.09 30.80
N LEU A 4 12.55 12.25 30.62
CA LEU A 4 11.10 12.37 30.41
C LEU A 4 10.77 11.89 29.00
N TYR A 5 10.10 10.75 28.89
CA TYR A 5 9.39 10.38 27.66
C TYR A 5 8.26 11.38 27.46
N SER A 6 8.33 12.16 26.38
CA SER A 6 7.25 13.06 25.95
C SER A 6 6.01 12.23 25.63
N ILE A 7 5.02 12.24 26.53
CA ILE A 7 3.69 11.69 26.25
C ILE A 7 2.97 12.73 25.38
N GLN A 8 3.13 12.65 24.06
CA GLN A 8 2.29 13.41 23.13
C GLN A 8 0.95 12.69 22.94
N ASN A 9 0.06 12.83 23.92
CA ASN A 9 -1.37 12.64 23.69
C ASN A 9 -2.05 14.00 23.91
N ALA A 10 -1.83 14.93 22.99
CA ALA A 10 -2.60 16.16 22.96
C ALA A 10 -4.07 15.80 22.69
N LEU A 11 -4.96 16.22 23.62
CA LEU A 11 -6.40 16.11 23.43
C LEU A 11 -6.85 17.14 22.38
N LEU A 12 -6.85 16.71 21.12
CA LEU A 12 -7.37 17.50 20.01
C LEU A 12 -8.87 17.23 19.86
N GLN A 13 -9.68 18.28 19.99
CA GLN A 13 -11.11 18.19 19.73
C GLN A 13 -11.42 18.81 18.37
N PHE A 14 -12.09 18.07 17.49
CA PHE A 14 -12.52 18.62 16.21
C PHE A 14 -13.54 19.76 16.42
N SER A 15 -13.29 20.92 15.80
CA SER A 15 -14.23 22.06 15.78
C SER A 15 -15.00 22.09 14.47
N ARG A 16 -14.30 22.30 13.35
CA ARG A 16 -14.91 22.38 12.01
C ARG A 16 -13.90 22.10 10.90
N LEU A 17 -14.42 21.71 9.74
CA LEU A 17 -13.65 21.65 8.51
C LEU A 17 -13.60 23.04 7.87
N VAL A 18 -12.40 23.57 7.66
CA VAL A 18 -12.17 24.90 7.05
C VAL A 18 -12.06 24.80 5.54
N LYS A 19 -11.37 23.77 5.05
CA LYS A 19 -11.18 23.53 3.62
C LYS A 19 -11.07 22.05 3.35
N ALA A 20 -11.61 21.62 2.22
CA ALA A 20 -11.36 20.30 1.69
C ALA A 20 -10.97 20.45 0.22
N LYS A 21 -9.91 19.76 -0.16
CA LYS A 21 -9.59 19.51 -1.56
C LYS A 21 -9.43 18.02 -1.76
N GLN A 22 -9.76 17.58 -2.96
CA GLN A 22 -9.54 16.22 -3.39
C GLN A 22 -8.50 16.24 -4.50
N GLN A 23 -7.53 15.34 -4.40
CA GLN A 23 -6.56 15.10 -5.44
C GLN A 23 -6.61 13.63 -5.82
N VAL A 24 -6.74 13.37 -7.13
CA VAL A 24 -6.64 12.02 -7.68
C VAL A 24 -5.15 11.67 -7.77
N VAL A 25 -4.77 10.53 -7.20
CA VAL A 25 -3.42 9.96 -7.20
C VAL A 25 -3.56 8.44 -7.45
N SER A 26 -2.66 7.60 -6.95
CA SER A 26 -2.97 6.19 -6.65
C SER A 26 -3.98 6.07 -5.50
N GLY A 27 -5.20 6.59 -5.71
CA GLY A 27 -6.32 6.63 -4.77
C GLY A 27 -6.90 8.03 -4.75
N ILE A 28 -7.57 8.37 -3.66
CA ILE A 28 -8.06 9.72 -3.42
C ILE A 28 -7.27 10.29 -2.24
N MET A 29 -6.48 11.33 -2.49
CA MET A 29 -5.84 12.11 -1.43
C MET A 29 -6.76 13.28 -1.05
N HIS A 30 -7.30 13.24 0.16
CA HIS A 30 -8.06 14.34 0.73
C HIS A 30 -7.12 15.27 1.50
N HIS A 31 -6.98 16.50 1.01
CA HIS A 31 -6.29 17.57 1.71
C HIS A 31 -7.34 18.33 2.51
N LEU A 32 -7.35 18.12 3.82
CA LEU A 32 -8.31 18.70 4.74
C LEU A 32 -7.59 19.75 5.57
N THR A 33 -8.15 20.95 5.63
CA THR A 33 -7.77 21.95 6.61
C THR A 33 -8.83 21.93 7.69
N VAL A 34 -8.48 21.52 8.90
CA VAL A 34 -9.40 21.37 10.03
C VAL A 34 -9.06 22.33 11.14
N GLU A 35 -10.07 22.96 11.73
CA GLU A 35 -9.95 23.68 12.98
C GLU A 35 -10.19 22.69 14.12
N VAL A 36 -9.29 22.67 15.09
CA VAL A 36 -9.35 21.85 16.30
C VAL A 36 -9.19 22.71 17.54
N ILE A 37 -9.73 22.26 18.67
CA ILE A 37 -9.54 22.86 19.98
C ILE A 37 -8.49 22.03 20.71
N GLU A 38 -7.35 22.65 21.02
CA GLU A 38 -6.26 22.07 21.79
C GLU A 38 -6.08 22.90 23.06
N GLY A 39 -6.27 22.30 24.24
CA GLY A 39 -6.14 23.02 25.52
C GLY A 39 -7.06 24.24 25.63
N GLY A 40 -8.28 24.16 25.06
CA GLY A 40 -9.25 25.26 25.05
C GLY A 40 -9.01 26.35 24.01
N LYS A 41 -7.95 26.25 23.19
CA LYS A 41 -7.62 27.21 22.13
C LYS A 41 -7.89 26.61 20.75
N LYS A 42 -8.50 27.39 19.85
CA LYS A 42 -8.70 27.00 18.46
C LYS A 42 -7.40 27.13 17.68
N LYS A 43 -7.01 26.05 17.00
CA LYS A 43 -5.85 25.96 16.09
C LYS A 43 -6.29 25.32 14.79
N VAL A 44 -5.57 25.64 13.71
CA VAL A 44 -5.84 25.06 12.38
C VAL A 44 -4.75 24.04 12.07
N TYR A 45 -5.13 22.91 11.48
CA TYR A 45 -4.23 21.85 11.05
C TYR A 45 -4.50 21.48 9.60
N GLU A 46 -3.45 21.11 8.88
CA GLU A 46 -3.54 20.42 7.60
C GLU A 46 -3.47 18.92 7.85
N ALA A 47 -4.41 18.18 7.29
CA ALA A 47 -4.46 16.73 7.31
C ALA A 47 -4.52 16.21 5.88
N LYS A 48 -3.56 15.38 5.49
CA LYS A 48 -3.60 14.65 4.22
C LYS A 48 -4.03 13.23 4.52
N VAL A 49 -5.18 12.85 3.97
CA VAL A 49 -5.77 11.52 4.19
C VAL A 49 -5.80 10.80 2.85
N TRP A 50 -5.07 9.70 2.76
CA TRP A 50 -5.04 8.88 1.56
C TRP A 50 -6.05 7.74 1.67
N VAL A 51 -7.03 7.74 0.77
CA VAL A 51 -8.05 6.71 0.65
C VAL A 51 -7.75 5.85 -0.56
N GLN A 52 -7.52 4.57 -0.32
CA GLN A 52 -7.27 3.56 -1.34
C GLN A 52 -8.45 2.60 -1.34
N ALA A 53 -9.49 2.94 -2.13
CA ALA A 53 -10.74 2.17 -2.17
C ALA A 53 -10.49 0.69 -2.52
N TRP A 54 -9.51 0.42 -3.37
CA TRP A 54 -9.15 -0.93 -3.77
C TRP A 54 -8.46 -1.77 -2.70
N LEU A 55 -7.94 -1.14 -1.64
CA LEU A 55 -7.32 -1.82 -0.50
C LEU A 55 -8.21 -1.73 0.75
N ASN A 56 -9.44 -1.21 0.59
CA ASN A 56 -10.34 -0.81 1.68
C ASN A 56 -9.60 -0.01 2.78
N SER A 57 -8.60 0.78 2.39
CA SER A 57 -7.67 1.43 3.33
C SER A 57 -7.86 2.94 3.34
N LYS A 58 -7.85 3.52 4.54
CA LYS A 58 -7.84 4.96 4.77
C LYS A 58 -6.74 5.26 5.77
N LYS A 59 -5.68 5.94 5.32
CA LYS A 59 -4.50 6.26 6.15
C LYS A 59 -4.32 7.77 6.23
N LEU A 60 -3.97 8.26 7.43
CA LEU A 60 -3.51 9.62 7.63
C LEU A 60 -2.04 9.68 7.18
N HIS A 61 -1.80 10.39 6.10
CA HIS A 61 -0.46 10.54 5.53
C HIS A 61 0.32 11.66 6.22
N GLU A 62 -0.34 12.77 6.51
CA GLU A 62 0.28 13.92 7.17
C GLU A 62 -0.74 14.63 8.08
N PHE A 63 -0.28 15.15 9.21
CA PHE A 63 -1.06 15.99 10.11
C PHE A 63 -0.17 17.03 10.78
N SER A 64 -0.33 18.30 10.43
CA SER A 64 0.55 19.39 10.89
C SER A 64 -0.22 20.68 11.17
N PRO A 65 0.16 21.48 12.18
CA PRO A 65 -0.50 22.75 12.48
C PRO A 65 -0.18 23.82 11.42
N ILE A 66 -1.19 24.58 11.02
CA ILE A 66 -1.09 25.77 10.18
C ILE A 66 -1.18 26.99 11.10
N GLY A 67 -0.05 27.52 11.59
CA GLY A 67 -0.13 28.75 12.38
C GLY A 67 1.05 29.15 13.27
N ASP A 68 2.02 28.29 13.55
CA ASP A 68 3.22 28.74 14.26
C ASP A 68 4.31 29.05 13.23
N SER A 69 4.55 30.33 13.02
CA SER A 69 5.66 30.85 12.23
C SER A 69 7.00 30.46 12.87
N SER A 70 7.47 29.25 12.59
CA SER A 70 8.88 29.05 12.31
C SER A 70 8.95 28.61 10.84
N SER A 71 9.49 29.51 10.03
CA SER A 71 9.96 29.20 8.69
C SER A 71 11.08 28.18 8.78
N VAL A 72 10.73 26.91 9.01
CA VAL A 72 11.63 25.82 8.66
C VAL A 72 11.21 25.40 7.28
N THR A 73 11.72 26.13 6.28
CA THR A 73 11.76 25.61 4.92
C THR A 73 12.55 24.29 4.94
N PRO A 74 12.25 23.32 4.06
CA PRO A 74 13.00 22.07 3.98
C PRO A 74 14.52 22.24 3.80
N ALA A 75 14.97 23.46 3.47
CA ALA A 75 16.37 23.82 3.31
C ALA A 75 17.18 23.80 4.62
N ASP A 76 16.56 24.00 5.79
CA ASP A 76 17.31 24.21 7.05
C ASP A 76 17.57 22.92 7.85
N LEU A 77 16.89 21.81 7.55
CA LEU A 77 17.05 20.58 8.32
C LEU A 77 18.00 19.56 7.70
N GLY A 78 18.52 19.79 6.49
CA GLY A 78 19.46 18.85 5.87
C GLY A 78 19.01 17.38 5.91
N VAL A 79 17.70 17.14 6.04
CA VAL A 79 17.17 15.78 5.98
C VAL A 79 17.20 15.47 4.50
N LYS A 80 18.25 14.76 4.09
CA LYS A 80 18.16 13.83 2.97
C LYS A 80 16.93 12.99 3.26
N ARG A 81 15.78 13.42 2.73
CA ARG A 81 14.66 12.51 2.53
C ARG A 81 15.15 11.65 1.40
N ASP A 82 15.93 10.64 1.77
CA ASP A 82 16.13 9.48 0.92
C ASP A 82 14.72 9.12 0.48
N ALA A 83 14.51 9.20 -0.84
CA ALA A 83 13.25 8.94 -1.49
C ALA A 83 12.60 7.77 -0.74
N HIS A 84 11.40 7.98 -0.19
CA HIS A 84 10.68 6.92 0.49
C HIS A 84 10.44 5.80 -0.52
N GLU A 85 11.42 4.92 -0.61
CA GLU A 85 11.35 3.71 -1.36
C GLU A 85 10.28 2.91 -0.67
N ALA A 86 9.08 2.89 -1.28
CA ALA A 86 7.93 2.22 -0.71
C ALA A 86 8.36 0.82 -0.24
N GLU A 87 8.29 0.62 1.07
CA GLU A 87 8.74 -0.61 1.69
C GLU A 87 7.75 -1.73 1.32
N TRP A 88 8.27 -2.93 1.07
CA TRP A 88 7.43 -4.09 0.79
C TRP A 88 6.62 -4.43 2.05
N LEU A 89 5.31 -4.23 2.00
CA LEU A 89 4.41 -4.61 3.07
C LEU A 89 3.92 -6.03 2.85
N GLU A 90 4.06 -6.87 3.87
CA GLU A 90 3.42 -8.19 3.89
C GLU A 90 1.91 -8.02 4.02
N ILE A 91 1.17 -8.65 3.11
CA ILE A 91 -0.29 -8.58 3.05
C ILE A 91 -0.89 -9.95 3.37
N PRO A 92 -2.04 -10.01 4.06
CA PRO A 92 -2.71 -11.28 4.34
C PRO A 92 -3.01 -12.03 3.05
N THR A 93 -2.72 -13.33 3.02
CA THR A 93 -2.96 -14.19 1.86
C THR A 93 -4.45 -14.37 1.56
N HIS A 94 -5.32 -14.17 2.56
CA HIS A 94 -6.77 -14.21 2.43
C HIS A 94 -7.40 -12.86 2.05
N ASP A 95 -6.59 -11.83 1.78
CA ASP A 95 -7.11 -10.53 1.34
C ASP A 95 -7.79 -10.69 -0.04
N PRO A 96 -9.01 -10.15 -0.24
CA PRO A 96 -9.70 -10.24 -1.53
C PRO A 96 -8.85 -9.68 -2.69
N VAL A 97 -8.01 -8.67 -2.46
CA VAL A 97 -7.12 -8.12 -3.49
C VAL A 97 -6.04 -9.12 -3.91
N VAL A 98 -5.52 -9.86 -2.94
CA VAL A 98 -4.52 -10.90 -3.16
C VAL A 98 -5.13 -12.08 -3.89
N GLN A 99 -6.34 -12.47 -3.50
CA GLN A 99 -7.09 -13.54 -4.15
C GLN A 99 -7.43 -13.19 -5.61
N ASP A 100 -7.89 -11.96 -5.87
CA ASP A 100 -8.17 -11.49 -7.23
C ASP A 100 -6.90 -11.45 -8.08
N ALA A 101 -5.80 -10.94 -7.53
CA ALA A 101 -4.50 -10.91 -8.22
C ALA A 101 -3.97 -12.33 -8.51
N ALA A 102 -4.12 -13.27 -7.56
CA ALA A 102 -3.74 -14.67 -7.75
C ALA A 102 -4.58 -15.35 -8.83
N ASN A 103 -5.91 -15.17 -8.79
CA ASN A 103 -6.83 -15.71 -9.80
C ASN A 103 -6.51 -15.15 -11.20
N HIS A 104 -6.26 -13.85 -11.29
CA HIS A 104 -5.86 -13.20 -12.53
C HIS A 104 -4.51 -13.73 -13.05
N ALA A 105 -3.54 -13.94 -12.16
CA ALA A 105 -2.25 -14.52 -12.49
C ALA A 105 -2.38 -15.96 -13.01
N VAL A 106 -3.16 -16.81 -12.35
CA VAL A 106 -3.42 -18.20 -12.79
C VAL A 106 -4.07 -18.23 -14.16
N LYS A 107 -5.08 -17.39 -14.38
CA LYS A 107 -5.73 -17.27 -15.69
C LYS A 107 -4.75 -16.83 -16.78
N SER A 108 -3.88 -15.87 -16.47
CA SER A 108 -2.85 -15.38 -17.38
C SER A 108 -1.79 -16.45 -17.69
N ILE A 109 -1.35 -17.21 -16.68
CA ILE A 109 -0.43 -18.35 -16.84
C ILE A 109 -1.07 -19.43 -17.71
N GLN A 110 -2.32 -19.78 -17.46
CA GLN A 110 -3.05 -20.76 -18.25
C GLN A 110 -3.18 -20.34 -19.71
N GLN A 111 -3.51 -19.07 -19.98
CA GLN A 111 -3.63 -18.55 -21.35
C GLN A 111 -2.29 -18.52 -22.10
N ARG A 112 -1.19 -18.23 -21.39
CA ARG A 112 0.16 -18.20 -21.98
C ARG A 112 0.77 -19.61 -22.13
N SER A 113 0.31 -20.57 -21.35
CA SER A 113 0.81 -21.94 -21.37
C SER A 113 0.05 -22.77 -22.40
N ASN A 114 0.76 -23.45 -23.30
CA ASN A 114 0.16 -24.42 -24.20
C ASN A 114 -0.03 -25.79 -23.52
N THR A 115 -0.67 -25.81 -22.35
CA THR A 115 -0.80 -27.00 -21.49
C THR A 115 -2.21 -27.58 -21.55
N LEU A 116 -2.31 -28.91 -21.71
CA LEU A 116 -3.58 -29.66 -21.77
C LEU A 116 -4.28 -29.81 -20.41
N PHE A 117 -3.54 -29.66 -19.31
CA PHE A 117 -4.05 -29.69 -17.94
C PHE A 117 -4.22 -28.27 -17.39
N PRO A 118 -5.35 -27.94 -16.76
CA PRO A 118 -5.54 -26.64 -16.14
C PRO A 118 -4.64 -26.49 -14.90
N TYR A 119 -4.12 -25.28 -14.68
CA TYR A 119 -3.49 -24.91 -13.42
C TYR A 119 -4.55 -24.60 -12.37
N GLU A 120 -4.47 -25.30 -11.24
CA GLU A 120 -5.31 -25.05 -10.07
C GLU A 120 -4.49 -24.35 -8.98
N LEU A 121 -5.02 -23.27 -8.42
CA LEU A 121 -4.41 -22.60 -7.26
C LEU A 121 -4.65 -23.46 -6.02
N LEU A 122 -3.57 -24.05 -5.47
CA LEU A 122 -3.63 -24.76 -4.19
C LEU A 122 -3.60 -23.77 -3.03
N GLU A 123 -2.59 -22.90 -3.02
CA GLU A 123 -2.30 -22.03 -1.90
C GLU A 123 -1.49 -20.80 -2.33
N ILE A 124 -1.71 -19.69 -1.63
CA ILE A 124 -0.88 -18.49 -1.73
C ILE A 124 0.10 -18.54 -0.56
N LEU A 125 1.36 -18.85 -0.85
CA LEU A 125 2.39 -19.03 0.19
C LEU A 125 2.77 -17.69 0.80
N HIS A 126 3.11 -16.70 -0.03
CA HIS A 126 3.54 -15.37 0.41
C HIS A 126 2.92 -14.31 -0.48
N ALA A 127 2.59 -13.17 0.13
CA ALA A 127 2.08 -12.02 -0.58
C ALA A 127 2.74 -10.74 -0.01
N LYS A 128 3.32 -9.94 -0.90
CA LYS A 128 3.93 -8.65 -0.58
C LYS A 128 3.41 -7.60 -1.54
N ALA A 129 3.15 -6.40 -1.05
CA ALA A 129 2.79 -5.26 -1.89
C ALA A 129 3.73 -4.08 -1.65
N LYS A 130 4.12 -3.44 -2.74
CA LYS A 130 4.84 -2.18 -2.78
C LYS A 130 3.97 -1.16 -3.51
N VAL A 131 3.50 -0.17 -2.77
CA VAL A 131 2.64 0.89 -3.32
C VAL A 131 3.54 2.02 -3.82
N LEU A 132 3.57 2.26 -5.13
CA LEU A 132 4.23 3.40 -5.74
C LEU A 132 3.21 4.53 -6.00
N GLU A 133 3.70 5.69 -6.42
CA GLU A 133 2.87 6.89 -6.64
C GLU A 133 1.72 6.66 -7.63
N ASP A 134 1.93 5.85 -8.68
CA ASP A 134 0.97 5.64 -9.78
C ASP A 134 0.55 4.17 -9.99
N LEU A 135 1.18 3.21 -9.31
CA LEU A 135 0.88 1.78 -9.44
C LEU A 135 1.20 1.02 -8.15
N ALA A 136 0.46 -0.05 -7.88
CA ALA A 136 0.80 -0.98 -6.80
C ALA A 136 1.43 -2.24 -7.39
N LYS A 137 2.66 -2.57 -6.97
CA LYS A 137 3.29 -3.86 -7.29
C LYS A 137 2.92 -4.87 -6.23
N ILE A 138 2.47 -6.04 -6.65
CA ILE A 138 2.12 -7.16 -5.78
C ILE A 138 2.99 -8.34 -6.18
N HIS A 139 3.83 -8.79 -5.27
CA HIS A 139 4.60 -10.04 -5.38
C HIS A 139 3.83 -11.15 -4.69
N LEU A 140 3.50 -12.19 -5.45
CA LEU A 140 2.85 -13.37 -4.92
C LEU A 140 3.72 -14.59 -5.18
N LEU A 141 3.80 -15.47 -4.19
CA LEU A 141 4.33 -16.81 -4.34
C LEU A 141 3.16 -17.78 -4.29
N LEU A 142 2.81 -18.34 -5.44
CA LEU A 142 1.68 -19.24 -5.62
C LEU A 142 2.15 -20.68 -5.67
N LYS A 143 1.41 -21.58 -5.02
CA LYS A 143 1.55 -23.02 -5.21
C LYS A 143 0.41 -23.46 -6.13
N LEU A 144 0.76 -23.92 -7.32
CA LEU A 144 -0.18 -24.38 -8.33
C LEU A 144 -0.09 -25.89 -8.50
N LYS A 145 -1.21 -26.53 -8.82
CA LYS A 145 -1.28 -27.94 -9.19
C LYS A 145 -1.58 -28.04 -10.68
N ARG A 146 -0.82 -28.89 -11.36
CA ARG A 146 -1.00 -29.25 -12.77
C ARG A 146 -1.12 -30.77 -12.86
N GLY A 147 -2.34 -31.28 -13.00
CA GLY A 147 -2.61 -32.72 -12.97
C GLY A 147 -2.15 -33.33 -11.64
N SER A 148 -1.11 -34.17 -11.66
CA SER A 148 -0.53 -34.79 -10.46
C SER A 148 0.74 -34.07 -9.95
N LYS A 149 1.16 -32.98 -10.57
CA LYS A 149 2.38 -32.24 -10.21
C LYS A 149 2.03 -30.97 -9.45
N GLU A 150 2.80 -30.65 -8.43
CA GLU A 150 2.72 -29.38 -7.69
C GLU A 150 3.93 -28.51 -8.05
N GLU A 151 3.69 -27.25 -8.40
CA GLU A 151 4.70 -26.32 -8.89
C GLU A 151 4.54 -24.96 -8.19
N LYS A 152 5.65 -24.27 -7.91
CA LYS A 152 5.64 -22.95 -7.30
C LYS A 152 5.91 -21.88 -8.35
N PHE A 153 5.15 -20.79 -8.29
CA PHE A 153 5.26 -19.67 -9.21
C PHE A 153 5.45 -18.37 -8.44
N LYS A 154 6.50 -17.63 -8.78
CA LYS A 154 6.68 -16.25 -8.37
C LYS A 154 6.03 -15.37 -9.42
N VAL A 155 5.05 -14.57 -9.02
CA VAL A 155 4.35 -13.66 -9.93
C VAL A 155 4.39 -12.23 -9.40
N GLU A 156 4.66 -11.30 -10.30
CA GLU A 156 4.56 -9.87 -10.05
C GLU A 156 3.35 -9.33 -10.82
N VAL A 157 2.35 -8.88 -10.09
CA VAL A 157 1.14 -8.26 -10.62
C VAL A 157 1.19 -6.77 -10.31
N HIS A 158 1.02 -5.93 -11.32
CA HIS A 158 0.84 -4.49 -11.14
C HIS A 158 -0.64 -4.17 -11.17
N LYS A 159 -1.10 -3.42 -10.17
CA LYS A 159 -2.45 -2.88 -10.16
C LYS A 159 -2.35 -1.38 -10.42
N ASN A 160 -2.98 -0.93 -11.51
CA ASN A 160 -3.08 0.49 -11.83
C ASN A 160 -4.21 1.13 -11.02
N PHE A 161 -4.21 2.46 -10.90
CA PHE A 161 -5.27 3.22 -10.19
C PHE A 161 -6.68 3.04 -10.77
N GLU A 162 -6.78 2.61 -12.04
CA GLU A 162 -8.04 2.25 -12.71
C GLU A 162 -8.62 0.91 -12.22
N GLY A 163 -7.90 0.18 -11.36
CA GLY A 163 -8.31 -1.13 -10.85
C GLY A 163 -7.92 -2.31 -11.75
N THR A 164 -7.35 -2.05 -12.93
CA THR A 164 -6.88 -3.07 -13.87
C THR A 164 -5.59 -3.71 -13.38
N PHE A 165 -5.57 -5.05 -13.35
CA PHE A 165 -4.39 -5.85 -13.04
C PHE A 165 -3.61 -6.20 -14.31
N HIS A 166 -2.31 -5.97 -14.30
CA HIS A 166 -1.38 -6.36 -15.36
C HIS A 166 -0.32 -7.30 -14.78
N LEU A 167 -0.23 -8.51 -15.33
CA LEU A 167 0.85 -9.43 -14.98
C LEU A 167 2.15 -8.94 -15.65
N ASN A 168 3.09 -8.44 -14.85
CA ASN A 168 4.35 -7.90 -15.36
C ASN A 168 5.40 -9.01 -15.53
N GLN A 169 5.61 -9.80 -14.47
CA GLN A 169 6.58 -10.89 -14.47
C GLN A 169 5.97 -12.17 -13.90
N MET A 170 6.38 -13.31 -14.45
CA MET A 170 6.08 -14.62 -13.90
C MET A 170 7.34 -15.49 -14.07
N GLU A 171 7.77 -16.12 -12.99
CA GLU A 171 8.92 -17.01 -12.96
C GLU A 171 8.50 -18.31 -12.28
N GLN A 172 8.72 -19.43 -12.97
CA GLN A 172 8.52 -20.74 -12.39
C GLN A 172 9.71 -21.01 -11.47
N ASP A 173 9.45 -21.24 -10.19
CA ASP A 173 10.51 -21.63 -9.27
C ASP A 173 10.82 -23.12 -9.51
N HIS A 174 11.84 -23.38 -10.31
CA HIS A 174 12.35 -24.73 -10.61
C HIS A 174 13.21 -25.30 -9.48
N SER A 175 12.94 -24.91 -8.23
CA SER A 175 13.50 -25.58 -7.06
C SER A 175 12.82 -26.95 -6.89
N ASP A 176 13.12 -27.89 -7.78
CA ASP A 176 12.81 -29.31 -7.63
C ASP A 176 14.12 -30.12 -7.59
N SER A 177 14.31 -30.76 -6.44
CA SER A 177 14.98 -32.06 -6.28
C SER A 177 16.33 -32.22 -6.96
N GLY A 178 17.36 -31.62 -6.35
CA GLY A 178 18.70 -32.18 -6.44
C GLY A 178 18.71 -33.55 -5.75
N ASN A 179 18.68 -34.62 -6.55
CA ASN A 179 19.05 -35.97 -6.14
C ASN A 179 20.55 -36.17 -6.34
#